data_AF-A0A2K9F3W9-F1
#
_entry.id   AF-A0A2K9F3W9-F1
#
_cell.length_a   1.000
_cell.length_b   1.000
_cell.length_c   1.000
_cell.angle_alpha   90.00
_cell.angle_beta   90.00
_cell.angle_gamma   90.00
#
_symmetry.space_group_name_H-M   'P 1'
#
loop_
_entity.id
_entity.type
_entity.pdbx_description
1 polymer ?
#
loop_
_entity_poly.entity_id
_entity_poly.type
_entity_poly.pdbx_seq_one_letter_code
_entity_poly.pdbx_strand_id
1 'polypeptide(L)'
;MSSRLGLGLGHERHPLLGKLVLDRTSGRTGVLRAICPEPETHTVWSTPVLRQVAGPRMAWLVPVGGGVEWTTTPEAIEEATA
;
A
#
# COMPACT_ATOMS: atom_id res chain seq x y z
N MET A 1 25.80 -0.12 -0.46
CA MET A 1 25.58 -1.02 0.69
C MET A 1 24.41 -0.44 1.50
N SER A 2 23.20 -0.99 1.39
CA SER A 2 22.06 -0.61 2.27
C SER A 2 21.88 -1.68 3.33
N SER A 3 21.93 -1.27 4.60
CA SER A 3 21.71 -2.10 5.79
C SER A 3 20.38 -2.86 5.71
N ARG A 4 20.37 -4.20 5.80
CA ARG A 4 20.21 -4.99 7.04
C ARG A 4 18.94 -4.65 7.84
N LEU A 5 17.95 -5.54 7.72
CA LEU A 5 16.89 -5.85 8.70
C LEU A 5 16.03 -4.66 9.16
N GLY A 6 15.33 -4.00 8.24
CA GLY A 6 14.07 -3.37 8.63
C GLY A 6 13.04 -4.48 8.82
N LEU A 7 12.34 -4.53 9.96
CA LEU A 7 11.13 -5.35 10.15
C LEU A 7 9.99 -4.97 9.16
N GLY A 8 10.28 -4.12 8.17
CA GLY A 8 9.33 -3.57 7.22
C GLY A 8 8.65 -4.72 6.50
N LEU A 9 7.36 -4.87 6.80
CA LEU A 9 6.45 -5.91 6.30
C LEU A 9 6.20 -5.77 4.78
N GLY A 10 7.27 -5.62 4.00
CA GLY A 10 7.23 -5.29 2.57
C GLY A 10 6.92 -3.83 2.25
N HIS A 11 6.97 -2.91 3.23
CA HIS A 11 6.69 -1.49 2.96
C HIS A 11 7.76 -0.83 2.09
N GLU A 12 7.33 -0.14 1.05
CA GLU A 12 8.16 0.60 0.11
C GLU A 12 7.94 2.10 0.23
N ARG A 13 8.98 2.88 -0.09
CA ARG A 13 8.90 4.34 -0.14
C ARG A 13 8.19 4.76 -1.42
N HIS A 14 7.35 5.77 -1.32
CA HIS A 14 6.68 6.38 -2.46
C HIS A 14 6.50 7.89 -2.22
N PRO A 15 6.72 8.76 -3.22
CA PRO A 15 6.64 10.22 -3.04
C PRO A 15 5.25 10.73 -2.65
N LEU A 16 4.20 9.95 -2.92
CA LEU A 16 2.82 10.29 -2.57
C LEU A 16 2.37 9.77 -1.20
N LEU A 17 3.25 9.13 -0.41
CA LEU A 17 2.88 8.66 0.93
C LEU A 17 2.40 9.83 1.80
N GLY A 18 1.25 9.65 2.44
CA GLY A 18 0.57 10.67 3.25
C GLY A 18 -0.15 11.74 2.44
N LYS A 19 -0.08 11.72 1.10
CA LYS A 19 -0.78 12.67 0.24
C LYS A 19 -2.15 12.16 -0.18
N LEU A 20 -3.00 13.11 -0.56
CA LEU A 20 -4.25 12.84 -1.25
C LEU A 20 -3.95 12.40 -2.70
N VAL A 21 -4.53 11.28 -3.11
CA VAL A 21 -4.35 10.72 -4.45
C VAL A 21 -5.68 10.32 -5.08
N LEU A 22 -5.76 10.47 -6.39
CA LEU A 22 -6.83 9.90 -7.23
C LEU A 22 -6.42 8.49 -7.64
N ASP A 23 -7.28 7.51 -7.37
CA ASP A 23 -7.20 6.17 -7.96
C ASP A 23 -7.94 6.17 -9.30
N ARG A 24 -7.18 6.13 -10.40
CA ARG A 24 -7.75 6.18 -11.76
C ARG A 24 -8.57 4.95 -12.14
N THR A 25 -8.39 3.83 -11.44
CA THR A 25 -9.15 2.61 -11.70
C THR A 25 -10.58 2.72 -11.15
N SER A 26 -10.73 3.27 -9.95
CA SER A 26 -12.04 3.39 -9.30
C SER A 26 -12.67 4.78 -9.39
N GLY A 27 -11.90 5.80 -9.78
CA GLY A 27 -12.31 7.21 -9.74
C GLY A 27 -12.43 7.77 -8.31
N ARG A 28 -11.97 7.03 -7.29
CA ARG A 28 -12.08 7.41 -5.89
C ARG A 28 -10.84 8.18 -5.45
N THR A 29 -11.01 9.11 -4.52
CA THR A 29 -9.90 9.85 -3.91
C THR A 29 -9.68 9.38 -2.48
N GLY A 30 -8.42 9.16 -2.10
CA GLY A 30 -8.03 8.74 -0.75
C GLY A 30 -6.63 9.17 -0.39
N VAL A 31 -6.22 8.96 0.86
CA VAL A 31 -4.83 9.22 1.29
C VAL A 31 -4.01 7.95 1.14
N LEU A 32 -2.85 8.04 0.47
CA LEU A 32 -1.93 6.91 0.35
C LEU A 32 -1.25 6.61 1.69
N ARG A 33 -1.50 5.42 2.24
CA ARG A 33 -0.98 5.00 3.56
C ARG A 33 0.23 4.08 3.46
N ALA A 34 0.26 3.22 2.45
CA ALA A 34 1.36 2.28 2.25
C ALA A 34 1.47 1.85 0.80
N ILE A 35 2.71 1.53 0.38
CA ILE A 35 2.98 0.61 -0.72
C ILE A 35 3.53 -0.66 -0.09
N CYS A 36 2.81 -1.77 -0.16
CA CYS A 36 3.28 -3.05 0.36
C CYS A 36 2.55 -4.22 -0.33
N PRO A 37 3.08 -5.45 -0.23
CA PRO A 37 2.42 -6.63 -0.77
C PRO A 37 1.01 -6.77 -0.20
N GLU A 38 0.04 -7.09 -1.04
CA GLU A 38 -1.22 -7.61 -0.54
C GLU A 38 -1.00 -9.04 -0.04
N PRO A 39 -1.32 -9.35 1.22
CA PRO A 39 -1.13 -10.69 1.73
C PRO A 39 -2.08 -11.67 1.03
N GLU A 40 -1.53 -12.71 0.40
CA GLU A 40 -2.34 -13.83 -0.06
C GLU A 40 -3.07 -14.45 1.14
N THR A 41 -4.40 -14.59 0.99
CA THR A 41 -5.39 -14.90 2.04
C THR A 41 -5.09 -16.15 2.87
N HIS A 42 -4.15 -16.99 2.43
CA HIS A 42 -3.82 -18.28 3.04
C HIS A 42 -2.50 -18.28 3.83
N THR A 43 -1.69 -17.22 3.78
CA THR A 43 -0.31 -17.23 4.31
C THR A 43 -0.15 -16.46 5.64
N VAL A 44 -1.20 -15.78 6.10
CA VAL A 44 -1.08 -14.70 7.10
C VAL A 44 -1.07 -15.16 8.57
N TRP A 45 -1.56 -16.35 8.91
CA TRP A 45 -1.83 -16.66 10.32
C TRP A 45 -0.88 -17.67 10.99
N SER A 46 0.06 -18.29 10.28
CA SER A 46 0.72 -19.49 10.79
C SER A 46 2.20 -19.36 11.15
N THR A 47 2.84 -18.20 10.99
CA THR A 47 4.26 -18.04 11.35
C THR A 47 4.59 -16.56 11.56
N PRO A 48 5.52 -16.18 12.47
CA PRO A 48 6.06 -14.81 12.47
C PRO A 48 6.66 -14.58 11.08
N VAL A 49 6.02 -13.70 10.31
CA VAL A 49 6.23 -13.53 8.87
C VAL A 49 7.58 -12.84 8.62
N LEU A 50 8.67 -13.60 8.80
CA LEU A 50 10.01 -13.29 8.32
C LEU A 50 10.19 -13.70 6.85
N ARG A 51 9.19 -14.38 6.26
CA ARG A 51 9.12 -14.54 4.82
C ARG A 51 8.70 -13.22 4.23
N GLN A 52 9.65 -12.58 3.56
CA GLN A 52 9.44 -11.58 2.52
C GLN A 52 8.07 -11.80 1.89
N VAL A 53 7.08 -10.97 2.23
CA VAL A 53 5.69 -11.17 1.81
C VAL A 53 5.71 -11.15 0.28
N ALA A 54 5.58 -12.32 -0.31
CA ALA A 54 5.57 -12.49 -1.76
C ALA A 54 4.17 -12.11 -2.23
N GLY A 55 4.11 -11.20 -3.19
CA GLY A 55 2.85 -10.65 -3.69
C GLY A 55 3.09 -9.35 -4.46
N PRO A 56 2.18 -8.99 -5.39
CA PRO A 56 2.23 -7.71 -6.08
C PRO A 56 2.16 -6.58 -5.05
N ARG A 57 2.93 -5.52 -5.29
CA ARG A 57 2.89 -4.33 -4.45
C ARG A 57 1.61 -3.57 -4.73
N MET A 58 0.87 -3.28 -3.68
CA MET A 58 -0.40 -2.58 -3.75
C MET A 58 -0.29 -1.25 -3.02
N ALA A 59 -0.99 -0.25 -3.55
CA ALA A 59 -1.24 1.02 -2.91
C ALA A 59 -2.45 0.92 -2.00
N TRP A 60 -2.23 1.10 -0.69
CA TRP A 60 -3.28 1.07 0.33
C TRP A 60 -3.81 2.48 0.56
N LEU A 61 -5.11 2.66 0.34
CA LEU A 61 -5.79 3.95 0.36
C LEU A 61 -6.86 3.98 1.44
N VAL A 62 -6.88 5.06 2.23
CA VAL A 62 -7.97 5.36 3.16
C VAL A 62 -8.86 6.46 2.58
N PRO A 63 -10.20 6.31 2.61
CA PRO A 63 -11.08 7.34 2.05
C PRO A 63 -11.03 8.63 2.86
N VAL A 64 -11.15 9.77 2.17
CA VAL A 64 -11.38 11.05 2.84
C VAL A 64 -12.75 11.03 3.52
N GLY A 65 -12.80 11.37 4.80
CA GLY A 65 -14.04 11.33 5.59
C GLY A 65 -14.36 9.95 6.21
N GLY A 66 -13.46 8.96 6.07
CA GLY A 66 -13.63 7.63 6.63
C GLY A 66 -14.36 6.67 5.69
N GLY A 67 -14.49 5.41 6.12
CA GLY A 67 -15.06 4.33 5.33
C GLY A 67 -14.08 3.16 5.18
N VAL A 68 -14.29 2.34 4.15
CA VAL A 68 -13.52 1.11 3.93
C VAL A 68 -12.28 1.42 3.09
N GLU A 69 -11.12 1.06 3.63
CA GLU A 69 -9.84 1.09 2.91
C GLU A 69 -9.89 0.21 1.66
N TRP A 70 -9.08 0.53 0.67
CA TRP A 70 -8.96 -0.30 -0.53
C TRP A 70 -7.55 -0.32 -1.07
N THR A 71 -7.29 -1.31 -1.90
CA THR A 71 -6.04 -1.49 -2.63
C THR A 71 -6.23 -1.17 -4.11
N THR A 72 -5.21 -0.60 -4.73
CA THR A 72 -5.08 -0.43 -6.19
C THR A 72 -3.61 -0.62 -6.58
N THR A 73 -3.27 -0.67 -7.87
CA THR A 73 -1.86 -0.75 -8.27
C THR A 73 -1.16 0.60 -8.08
N PRO A 74 0.14 0.65 -7.72
CA PRO A 74 0.86 1.90 -7.53
C PRO A 74 0.86 2.81 -8.77
N GLU A 75 0.72 2.24 -9.98
CA GLU A 75 0.68 2.98 -11.24
C GLU A 75 -0.69 3.61 -11.52
N ALA A 76 -1.74 3.17 -10.81
CA ALA A 76 -3.08 3.70 -10.95
C ALA A 76 -3.30 5.01 -10.16
N ILE A 77 -2.40 5.34 -9.22
CA ILE A 77 -2.53 6.53 -8.38
C ILE A 77 -1.76 7.72 -8.93
N GLU A 78 -2.35 8.90 -8.76
CA GLU A 78 -1.68 10.17 -9.00
C GLU A 78 -2.05 11.19 -7.92
N GLU A 79 -1.20 12.19 -7.71
CA GLU A 79 -1.48 13.25 -6.75
C GLU A 79 -2.78 13.97 -7.14
N ALA A 80 -3.74 14.04 -6.21
CA ALA A 80 -4.98 14.74 -6.46
C ALA A 80 -4.69 16.25 -6.47
N THR A 81 -5.09 16.95 -7.53
CA THR A 81 -5.16 18.40 -7.53
C THR A 81 -6.34 18.85 -6.68
N ALA A 82 -6.07 19.78 -5.74
CA ALA A 82 -7.09 20.46 -4.95
C ALA A 82 -8.03 21.31 -5.83
#